data_AF-A0A350NW31-F1
#
_entry.id   AF-A0A350NW31-F1
#
_cell.length_a   1.000
_cell.length_b   1.000
_cell.length_c   1.000
_cell.angle_alpha   90.00
_cell.angle_beta   90.00
_cell.angle_gamma   90.00
#
_symmetry.space_group_name_H-M   'P 1'
#
loop_
_entity.id
_entity.type
_entity.pdbx_description
1 polymer ?
#
loop_
_entity_poly.entity_id
_entity_poly.type
_entity_poly.pdbx_seq_one_letter_code
_entity_poly.pdbx_strand_id
1 'polypeptide(L)'
;MMRRIFGFIFLLSSSAMSAQNILLSEDFESGVFPDNWSQQTAASDGGWENGTAGSLESEWWSIASHGNIIGTNDDACDCDKSEDYLILPPLDFTSVTNAILEFESYYDGETFEGSTEVATIEYSLDEGSSWTVY
;
A
#
# COMPACT_ATOMS: atom_id res chain seq x y z
N MET A 1 -55.07 36.86 -34.00
CA MET A 1 -54.16 35.71 -34.20
C MET A 1 -53.29 35.61 -32.95
N MET A 2 -53.53 34.60 -32.10
CA MET A 2 -52.94 34.51 -30.75
C MET A 2 -51.77 33.53 -30.78
N ARG A 3 -50.55 34.03 -30.52
CA ARG A 3 -49.30 33.27 -30.67
C ARG A 3 -48.91 32.69 -29.32
N ARG A 4 -49.03 31.36 -29.15
CA ARG A 4 -48.67 30.66 -27.90
C ARG A 4 -47.16 30.39 -27.90
N ILE A 5 -46.46 30.87 -26.89
CA ILE A 5 -45.05 30.56 -26.65
C ILE A 5 -45.02 29.42 -25.64
N PHE A 6 -44.46 28.26 -26.03
CA PHE A 6 -44.18 27.16 -25.12
C PHE A 6 -42.77 27.36 -24.55
N GLY A 7 -42.67 27.56 -23.24
CA GLY A 7 -41.40 27.58 -22.52
C GLY A 7 -41.02 26.16 -22.10
N PHE A 8 -39.82 25.71 -22.49
CA PHE A 8 -39.22 24.48 -21.97
C PHE A 8 -38.52 24.78 -20.64
N ILE A 9 -38.89 24.05 -19.59
CA ILE A 9 -38.18 24.06 -18.30
C ILE A 9 -37.16 22.93 -18.34
N PHE A 10 -35.88 23.28 -18.20
CA PHE A 10 -34.80 22.32 -18.06
C PHE A 10 -34.52 22.11 -16.57
N LEU A 11 -34.85 20.92 -16.05
CA LEU A 11 -34.51 20.51 -14.69
C LEU A 11 -33.07 20.01 -14.69
N LEU A 12 -32.14 20.78 -14.12
CA LEU A 12 -30.82 20.25 -13.75
C LEU A 12 -30.95 19.45 -12.45
N SER A 13 -30.84 18.14 -12.54
CA SER A 13 -30.64 17.27 -11.39
C SER A 13 -29.15 17.27 -11.02
N SER A 14 -28.80 17.88 -9.90
CA SER A 14 -27.46 17.77 -9.31
C SER A 14 -27.37 16.45 -8.53
N SER A 15 -26.68 15.45 -9.08
CA SER A 15 -26.22 14.31 -8.31
C SER A 15 -25.04 14.73 -7.43
N ALA A 16 -25.11 14.51 -6.12
CA ALA A 16 -23.97 14.67 -5.24
C ALA A 16 -22.93 13.59 -5.61
N MET A 17 -21.82 14.00 -6.22
CA MET A 17 -20.65 13.15 -6.35
C MET A 17 -19.97 13.12 -4.99
N SER A 18 -19.96 11.96 -4.32
CA SER A 18 -19.09 11.75 -3.18
C SER A 18 -17.70 11.40 -3.73
N ALA A 19 -16.77 12.35 -3.72
CA ALA A 19 -15.37 12.01 -3.90
C ALA A 19 -14.90 11.29 -2.63
N GLN A 20 -14.25 10.14 -2.78
CA GLN A 20 -13.54 9.53 -1.65
C GLN A 20 -12.35 10.42 -1.30
N ASN A 21 -12.16 10.71 -0.02
CA ASN A 21 -10.98 11.41 0.44
C ASN A 21 -9.80 10.42 0.42
N ILE A 22 -8.90 10.58 -0.55
CA ILE A 22 -7.68 9.75 -0.65
C ILE A 22 -6.62 10.40 0.22
N LEU A 23 -6.29 9.76 1.33
CA LEU A 23 -5.27 10.23 2.28
C LEU A 23 -3.86 9.89 1.81
N LEU A 24 -3.72 8.76 1.12
CA LEU A 24 -2.48 8.25 0.56
C LEU A 24 -2.79 7.40 -0.67
N SER A 25 -1.95 7.50 -1.69
CA SER A 25 -1.97 6.65 -2.89
C SER A 25 -0.54 6.47 -3.34
N GLU A 26 -0.10 5.23 -3.47
CA GLU A 26 1.24 4.85 -3.92
C GLU A 26 1.09 3.64 -4.84
N ASP A 27 1.69 3.69 -6.02
CA ASP A 27 1.67 2.63 -7.02
C ASP A 27 3.06 2.02 -7.27
N PHE A 28 4.09 2.57 -6.62
CA PHE A 28 5.49 2.19 -6.69
C PHE A 28 6.17 2.40 -8.05
N GLU A 29 5.49 2.94 -9.06
CA GLU A 29 6.00 3.08 -10.44
C GLU A 29 7.14 4.09 -10.60
N SER A 30 7.45 4.84 -9.55
CA SER A 30 8.61 5.73 -9.52
C SER A 30 9.95 5.01 -9.51
N GLY A 31 9.98 3.73 -9.11
CA GLY A 31 11.21 2.94 -8.99
C GLY A 31 12.14 3.41 -7.87
N VAL A 32 11.63 4.24 -6.94
CA VAL A 32 12.36 4.74 -5.77
C VAL A 32 11.57 4.46 -4.51
N PHE A 33 12.26 4.35 -3.37
CA PHE A 33 11.58 4.20 -2.08
C PHE A 33 10.67 5.43 -1.84
N PRO A 34 9.38 5.24 -1.49
CA PRO A 34 8.43 6.34 -1.39
C PRO A 34 8.84 7.44 -0.40
N ASP A 35 8.62 8.70 -0.78
CA ASP A 35 8.92 9.85 0.05
C ASP A 35 8.09 9.85 1.35
N ASN A 36 8.75 10.13 2.47
CA ASN A 36 8.17 10.20 3.83
C ASN A 36 7.64 8.88 4.40
N TRP A 37 7.82 7.77 3.69
CA TRP A 37 7.70 6.45 4.29
C TRP A 37 8.98 6.17 5.08
N SER A 38 8.87 5.29 6.07
CA SER A 38 10.02 4.77 6.79
C SER A 38 10.00 3.25 6.76
N GLN A 39 11.11 2.66 7.19
CA GLN A 39 11.18 1.23 7.43
C GLN A 39 12.04 0.93 8.64
N GLN A 40 11.79 -0.23 9.22
CA GLN A 40 12.66 -0.89 10.19
C GLN A 40 13.03 -2.24 9.58
N THR A 41 14.22 -2.74 9.89
CA THR A 41 14.71 -4.02 9.37
C THR A 41 15.82 -4.56 10.25
N ALA A 42 15.89 -5.89 10.37
CA ALA A 42 17.03 -6.63 10.90
C ALA A 42 17.99 -7.09 9.77
N ALA A 43 17.57 -6.90 8.52
CA ALA A 43 18.24 -7.41 7.34
C ALA A 43 19.53 -6.65 7.04
N SER A 44 20.47 -7.34 6.39
CA SER A 44 21.77 -6.78 6.03
C SER A 44 21.75 -5.98 4.71
N ASP A 45 20.68 -6.15 3.91
CA ASP A 45 20.48 -5.49 2.62
C ASP A 45 19.79 -4.13 2.72
N GLY A 46 19.13 -3.85 3.85
CA GLY A 46 18.42 -2.60 4.08
C GLY A 46 16.90 -2.71 4.07
N GLY A 47 16.33 -3.92 3.94
CA GLY A 47 14.91 -4.20 4.12
C GLY A 47 14.10 -4.15 2.84
N TRP A 48 13.01 -3.36 2.83
CA TRP A 48 12.12 -3.21 1.69
C TRP A 48 12.76 -2.40 0.56
N GLU A 49 12.66 -2.93 -0.65
CA GLU A 49 13.21 -2.33 -1.86
C GLU A 49 12.11 -2.11 -2.91
N ASN A 50 12.16 -0.97 -3.60
CA ASN A 50 11.31 -0.70 -4.76
C ASN A 50 12.07 -1.13 -6.03
N GLY A 51 11.44 -1.96 -6.85
CA GLY A 51 12.00 -2.37 -8.13
C GLY A 51 11.06 -3.22 -8.96
N THR A 52 11.62 -3.81 -10.01
CA THR A 52 10.91 -4.76 -10.88
C THR A 52 10.94 -6.16 -10.28
N ALA A 53 10.07 -7.05 -10.77
CA ALA A 53 10.14 -8.48 -10.44
C ALA A 53 11.57 -9.05 -10.58
N GLY A 54 12.25 -8.79 -11.70
CA GLY A 54 13.60 -9.30 -11.95
C GLY A 54 14.71 -8.73 -11.07
N SER A 55 14.48 -7.63 -10.35
CA SER A 55 15.45 -7.09 -9.38
C SER A 55 15.20 -7.56 -7.95
N LEU A 56 14.00 -8.05 -7.65
CA LEU A 56 13.56 -8.45 -6.30
C LEU A 56 13.46 -9.97 -6.13
N GLU A 57 13.35 -10.71 -7.23
CA GLU A 57 13.34 -12.17 -7.24
C GLU A 57 14.72 -12.78 -6.97
N SER A 58 14.75 -14.08 -6.71
CA SER A 58 15.95 -14.89 -6.50
C SER A 58 15.86 -16.23 -7.23
N GLU A 59 16.92 -17.06 -7.13
CA GLU A 59 16.95 -18.38 -7.79
C GLU A 59 15.82 -19.30 -7.31
N TRP A 60 15.43 -19.20 -6.03
CA TRP A 60 14.44 -20.08 -5.42
C TRP A 60 13.09 -19.41 -5.19
N TRP A 61 13.00 -18.10 -5.37
CA TRP A 61 11.76 -17.34 -5.25
C TRP A 61 11.54 -16.41 -6.45
N SER A 62 10.66 -16.83 -7.37
CA SER A 62 10.35 -16.06 -8.58
C SER A 62 9.15 -15.13 -8.39
N ILE A 63 9.22 -13.92 -8.94
CA ILE A 63 8.11 -12.97 -8.90
C ILE A 63 7.50 -12.85 -10.31
N ALA A 64 6.17 -12.98 -10.41
CA ALA A 64 5.49 -12.78 -11.69
C ALA A 64 5.73 -11.36 -12.21
N SER A 65 6.01 -11.22 -13.51
CA SER A 65 6.28 -9.91 -14.10
C SER A 65 5.12 -8.94 -13.85
N HIS A 66 5.44 -7.88 -13.13
CA HIS A 66 4.59 -6.73 -12.86
C HIS A 66 5.34 -5.44 -13.29
N GLY A 67 4.73 -4.27 -13.13
CA GLY A 67 5.44 -3.00 -13.14
C GLY A 67 6.44 -2.90 -11.99
N ASN A 68 6.68 -1.71 -11.48
CA ASN A 68 7.46 -1.61 -10.24
C ASN A 68 6.59 -2.03 -9.05
N ILE A 69 7.22 -2.64 -8.06
CA ILE A 69 6.60 -3.08 -6.81
C ILE A 69 7.56 -2.75 -5.67
N ILE A 70 7.05 -2.73 -4.45
CA ILE A 70 7.89 -2.78 -3.26
C ILE A 70 7.88 -4.21 -2.72
N GLY A 71 9.05 -4.74 -2.38
CA GLY A 71 9.19 -6.12 -1.94
C GLY A 71 10.36 -6.30 -0.99
N THR A 72 10.35 -7.45 -0.32
CA THR A 72 11.46 -7.92 0.50
C THR A 72 11.61 -9.43 0.32
N ASN A 73 12.84 -9.92 0.22
CA ASN A 73 13.16 -11.31 -0.15
C ASN A 73 14.41 -11.80 0.61
N ASP A 74 14.23 -12.71 1.57
CA ASP A 74 15.33 -13.23 2.38
C ASP A 74 16.17 -14.27 1.62
N ASP A 75 15.58 -15.01 0.67
CA ASP A 75 16.29 -15.96 -0.19
C ASP A 75 17.41 -15.30 -1.02
N ALA A 76 17.23 -14.05 -1.43
CA ALA A 76 18.23 -13.30 -2.21
C ALA A 76 19.50 -12.96 -1.39
N CYS A 77 19.32 -12.63 -0.11
CA CYS A 77 20.39 -12.12 0.75
C CYS A 77 20.91 -13.13 1.79
N ASP A 78 20.16 -14.21 2.05
CA ASP A 78 20.34 -15.12 3.19
C ASP A 78 20.43 -14.34 4.52
N CYS A 79 19.48 -13.42 4.72
CA CYS A 79 19.50 -12.44 5.81
C CYS A 79 18.20 -12.41 6.62
N ASP A 80 18.27 -11.89 7.85
CA ASP A 80 17.14 -11.87 8.78
C ASP A 80 16.14 -10.76 8.45
N LYS A 81 14.99 -11.14 7.88
CA LYS A 81 13.89 -10.22 7.54
C LYS A 81 12.74 -10.21 8.56
N SER A 82 12.97 -10.74 9.77
CA SER A 82 11.93 -10.84 10.82
C SER A 82 11.43 -9.49 11.35
N GLU A 83 12.15 -8.40 11.05
CA GLU A 83 11.76 -7.04 11.43
C GLU A 83 11.57 -6.12 10.22
N ASP A 84 11.27 -6.66 9.03
CA ASP A 84 11.03 -5.86 7.82
C ASP A 84 9.67 -5.17 7.86
N TYR A 85 9.62 -3.99 8.48
CA TYR A 85 8.44 -3.14 8.53
C TYR A 85 8.48 -2.09 7.42
N LEU A 86 7.46 -2.02 6.59
CA LEU A 86 7.19 -0.90 5.69
C LEU A 86 6.16 0.03 6.34
N ILE A 87 6.59 1.24 6.72
CA ILE A 87 5.82 2.15 7.57
C ILE A 87 5.37 3.36 6.75
N LEU A 88 4.04 3.51 6.63
CA LEU A 88 3.40 4.65 5.98
C LEU A 88 3.72 5.97 6.71
N PRO A 89 3.67 7.12 6.02
CA PRO A 89 3.69 8.41 6.69
C PRO A 89 2.51 8.53 7.67
N PRO A 90 2.64 9.33 8.75
CA PRO A 90 1.52 9.62 9.64
C PRO A 90 0.34 10.22 8.88
N LEU A 91 -0.85 9.63 9.06
CA LEU A 91 -2.09 10.08 8.41
C LEU A 91 -2.98 10.82 9.41
N ASP A 92 -3.54 11.96 8.98
CA ASP A 92 -4.51 12.71 9.78
C ASP A 92 -5.94 12.19 9.54
N PHE A 93 -6.47 11.46 10.53
CA PHE A 93 -7.83 10.94 10.51
C PHE A 93 -8.86 11.87 11.19
N THR A 94 -8.50 13.10 11.60
CA THR A 94 -9.40 14.00 12.38
C THR A 94 -10.74 14.26 11.70
N SER A 95 -10.77 14.30 10.37
CA SER A 95 -12.01 14.50 9.58
C SER A 95 -12.57 13.21 8.98
N VAL A 96 -12.00 12.06 9.32
CA VAL A 96 -12.27 10.75 8.72
C VAL A 96 -13.08 9.91 9.70
N THR A 97 -14.34 9.64 9.36
CA THR A 97 -15.22 8.82 10.22
C THR A 97 -14.86 7.33 10.14
N ASN A 98 -14.42 6.85 8.98
CA ASN A 98 -13.93 5.50 8.77
C ASN A 98 -12.80 5.57 7.74
N ALA A 99 -11.68 4.89 8.02
CA ALA A 99 -10.58 4.70 7.09
C ALA A 99 -10.63 3.28 6.53
N ILE A 100 -10.24 3.13 5.27
CA ILE A 100 -10.10 1.84 4.59
C ILE A 100 -8.70 1.83 3.98
N LEU A 101 -7.95 0.75 4.22
CA LEU A 101 -6.72 0.44 3.50
C LEU A 101 -7.06 -0.59 2.43
N GLU A 102 -6.74 -0.28 1.18
CA GLU A 102 -6.87 -1.18 0.04
C GLU A 102 -5.49 -1.28 -0.61
N PHE A 103 -5.03 -2.50 -0.86
CA PHE A 103 -3.73 -2.78 -1.45
C PHE A 103 -3.75 -4.16 -2.10
N GLU A 104 -2.84 -4.34 -3.06
CA GLU A 104 -2.54 -5.65 -3.65
C GLU A 104 -1.28 -6.19 -2.99
N SER A 105 -1.28 -7.47 -2.65
CA SER A 105 -0.10 -8.12 -2.06
C SER A 105 0.04 -9.55 -2.56
N TYR A 106 1.28 -10.03 -2.49
CA TYR A 106 1.66 -11.41 -2.65
C TYR A 106 2.56 -11.80 -1.49
N TYR A 107 2.34 -12.99 -0.94
CA TYR A 107 3.06 -13.49 0.21
C TYR A 107 2.92 -15.02 0.25
N ASP A 108 4.04 -15.74 0.30
CA ASP A 108 4.01 -17.21 0.22
C ASP A 108 3.75 -17.88 1.56
N GLY A 109 4.26 -17.34 2.67
CA GLY A 109 4.07 -17.95 3.98
C GLY A 109 4.71 -19.33 4.07
N GLU A 110 5.88 -19.49 3.46
CA GLU A 110 6.55 -20.78 3.41
C GLU A 110 7.04 -21.20 4.79
N THR A 111 7.29 -22.50 4.93
CA THR A 111 7.88 -23.07 6.16
C THR A 111 9.21 -23.73 5.81
N PHE A 112 10.28 -23.21 6.39
CA PHE A 112 11.63 -23.73 6.23
C PHE A 112 12.26 -24.02 7.60
N GLU A 113 12.85 -25.20 7.74
CA GLU A 113 13.47 -25.69 9.00
C GLU A 113 12.61 -25.57 10.28
N GLY A 114 11.28 -25.53 10.13
CA GLY A 114 10.33 -25.42 11.24
C GLY A 114 9.96 -24.00 11.64
N SER A 115 10.49 -22.99 10.93
CA SER A 115 10.04 -21.61 10.99
C SER A 115 9.07 -21.35 9.83
N THR A 116 7.92 -20.79 10.12
CA THR A 116 6.97 -20.31 9.11
C THR A 116 7.06 -18.80 9.08
N GLU A 117 7.17 -18.24 7.88
CA GLU A 117 7.11 -16.79 7.72
C GLU A 117 5.79 -16.24 8.27
N VAL A 118 5.75 -14.95 8.59
CA VAL A 118 4.50 -14.24 8.93
C VAL A 118 4.51 -12.86 8.28
N ALA A 119 3.38 -12.46 7.69
CA ALA A 119 3.11 -11.08 7.26
C ALA A 119 1.88 -10.53 7.99
N THR A 120 2.00 -9.35 8.57
CA THR A 120 0.93 -8.67 9.33
C THR A 120 0.62 -7.30 8.73
N ILE A 121 -0.61 -6.85 8.97
CA ILE A 121 -0.96 -5.43 8.86
C ILE A 121 -1.11 -4.90 10.28
N GLU A 122 -0.42 -3.80 10.56
CA GLU A 122 -0.36 -3.20 11.87
C GLU A 122 -0.73 -1.73 11.80
N TYR A 123 -1.28 -1.21 12.89
CA TYR A 123 -1.57 0.22 13.02
C TYR A 123 -1.13 0.75 14.38
N SER A 124 -0.83 2.05 14.38
CA SER A 124 -0.46 2.80 15.58
C SER A 124 -1.35 4.03 15.74
N LEU A 125 -1.70 4.36 16.99
CA LEU A 125 -2.45 5.56 17.36
C LEU A 125 -1.63 6.49 18.27
N ASP A 126 -0.34 6.21 18.45
CA ASP A 126 0.58 6.88 19.37
C ASP A 126 1.92 7.21 18.71
N GLU A 127 1.85 7.64 17.44
CA GLU A 127 3.00 8.08 16.63
C GLU A 127 4.09 6.99 16.48
N GLY A 128 3.68 5.71 16.43
CA GLY A 128 4.59 4.58 16.25
C GLY A 128 5.25 4.09 17.54
N SER A 129 4.82 4.57 18.71
CA SER A 129 5.36 4.09 20.00
C SER A 129 4.91 2.66 20.30
N SER A 130 3.71 2.28 19.86
CA SER A 130 3.19 0.93 19.91
C SER A 130 2.33 0.60 18.70
N TRP A 131 2.24 -0.70 18.39
CA TRP A 131 1.54 -1.22 17.22
C TRP A 131 0.53 -2.29 17.64
N THR A 132 -0.62 -2.30 16.96
CA THR A 132 -1.65 -3.33 17.10
C THR A 132 -1.80 -4.08 15.79
N VAL A 133 -1.73 -5.42 15.86
CA VAL A 133 -1.95 -6.33 14.73
C VAL A 133 -3.43 -6.47 14.43
N TYR A 134 -3.81 -6.42 13.15
CA TYR A 134 -5.17 -6.68 12.67
C TYR A 134 -5.39 -8.13 12.22
#